data_AF-C6WRI6-F1
#
_entry.id   AF-C6WRI6-F1
#
_cell.length_a   1.000
_cell.length_b   1.000
_cell.length_c   1.000
_cell.angle_alpha   90.00
_cell.angle_beta   90.00
_cell.angle_gamma   90.00
#
_symmetry.space_group_name_H-M   'P 1'
#
loop_
_entity.id
_entity.type
_entity.pdbx_description
1 polymer ?
#
loop_
_entity_poly.entity_id
_entity_poly.type
_entity_poly.pdbx_seq_one_letter_code
_entity_poly.pdbx_strand_id
1 'polypeptide(L)'
;MQVAAINRAAQQNYATFKAALVLLQETVDEQVRGLIAKVEDADIPGTAWAVPSADELKSLCDKAVREIEQFSKDAKDYEAELISRNWRV
;
A
#
# COMPACT_ATOMS: atom_id res chain seq x y z
N MET A 1 1.81 -10.93 33.66
CA MET A 1 2.99 -11.00 32.78
C MET A 1 2.61 -11.32 31.33
N GLN A 2 1.75 -12.31 31.09
CA GLN A 2 1.31 -12.73 29.75
C GLN A 2 0.57 -11.64 28.95
N VAL A 3 -0.37 -10.92 29.58
CA VAL A 3 -1.13 -9.81 28.95
C VAL A 3 -0.23 -8.67 28.46
N ALA A 4 0.80 -8.32 29.24
CA ALA A 4 1.76 -7.28 28.84
C ALA A 4 2.61 -7.70 27.62
N ALA A 5 2.97 -8.99 27.53
CA ALA A 5 3.69 -9.52 26.38
C ALA A 5 2.82 -9.56 25.11
N ILE A 6 1.55 -9.95 25.24
CA ILE A 6 0.56 -9.93 24.14
C ILE A 6 0.36 -8.50 23.62
N ASN A 7 0.17 -7.54 24.52
CA ASN A 7 0.01 -6.14 24.16
C ASN A 7 1.25 -5.59 23.42
N ARG A 8 2.46 -5.99 23.84
CA ARG A 8 3.71 -5.60 23.16
C ARG A 8 3.82 -6.22 21.77
N ALA A 9 3.41 -7.48 21.61
CA ALA A 9 3.39 -8.13 20.30
C ALA A 9 2.37 -7.47 19.36
N ALA A 10 1.19 -7.11 19.87
CA ALA A 10 0.17 -6.37 19.11
C ALA A 10 0.69 -5.02 18.62
N GLN A 11 1.39 -4.27 19.49
CA GLN A 11 2.04 -3.01 19.12
C GLN A 11 3.09 -3.19 18.02
N GLN A 12 3.95 -4.20 18.13
CA GLN A 12 4.99 -4.48 17.13
C GLN A 12 4.41 -4.92 15.79
N ASN A 13 3.37 -5.77 15.81
CA ASN A 13 2.68 -6.20 14.61
C ASN A 13 2.02 -5.02 13.90
N TYR A 14 1.34 -4.15 14.65
CA TYR A 14 0.74 -2.95 14.09
C TYR A 14 1.79 -1.98 13.53
N ALA A 15 2.90 -1.77 14.24
CA ALA A 15 3.99 -0.93 13.74
C ALA A 15 4.60 -1.47 12.43
N THR A 16 4.82 -2.80 12.36
CA THR A 16 5.28 -3.47 11.14
C THR A 16 4.29 -3.29 9.99
N PHE A 17 3.00 -3.46 10.27
CA PHE A 17 1.93 -3.25 9.30
C PHE A 17 1.92 -1.81 8.76
N LYS A 18 2.02 -0.81 9.64
CA LYS A 18 2.08 0.60 9.25
C LYS A 18 3.31 0.92 8.40
N ALA A 19 4.47 0.36 8.74
CA ALA A 19 5.68 0.50 7.94
C ALA A 19 5.51 -0.11 6.54
N ALA A 20 4.87 -1.28 6.44
CA ALA A 20 4.57 -1.91 5.17
C ALA A 20 3.62 -1.08 4.30
N LEU A 21 2.62 -0.43 4.90
CA LEU A 21 1.72 0.48 4.18
C LEU A 21 2.46 1.69 3.58
N VAL A 22 3.36 2.30 4.36
CA VAL A 22 4.19 3.42 3.88
C VAL A 22 5.06 2.97 2.71
N LEU A 23 5.76 1.84 2.85
CA LEU A 23 6.60 1.29 1.78
C LEU A 23 5.79 0.99 0.52
N LEU A 24 4.58 0.44 0.67
CA LEU A 24 3.69 0.16 -0.45
C LEU A 24 3.29 1.45 -1.17
N GLN A 25 2.94 2.50 -0.42
CA GLN A 25 2.57 3.79 -0.98
C GLN A 25 3.74 4.42 -1.74
N GLU A 26 4.94 4.46 -1.15
CA GLU A 26 6.16 4.97 -1.81
C GLU A 26 6.49 4.17 -3.07
N THR A 27 6.34 2.84 -3.04
CA THR A 27 6.61 1.99 -4.21
C THR A 27 5.66 2.31 -5.36
N VAL A 28 4.37 2.51 -5.08
CA VAL A 28 3.38 2.85 -6.10
C VAL A 28 3.63 4.26 -6.65
N ASP A 29 3.87 5.23 -5.79
CA ASP A 29 4.05 6.62 -6.21
C ASP A 29 5.37 6.85 -6.97
N GLU A 30 6.47 6.25 -6.54
CA GLU A 30 7.77 6.49 -7.17
C GLU A 30 8.08 5.52 -8.31
N GLN A 31 7.88 4.21 -8.09
CA GLN A 31 8.35 3.20 -9.02
C GLN A 31 7.32 2.87 -10.10
N VAL A 32 6.05 2.72 -9.72
CA VAL A 32 4.99 2.36 -10.67
C VAL A 32 4.67 3.54 -11.58
N ARG A 33 4.54 4.76 -11.06
CA ARG A 33 4.36 5.96 -11.91
C ARG A 33 5.56 6.20 -12.82
N GLY A 34 6.78 5.97 -12.34
CA GLY A 34 7.99 6.06 -13.15
C GLY A 34 8.04 5.03 -14.29
N LEU A 35 7.53 3.82 -14.06
CA LEU A 35 7.37 2.80 -15.11
C LEU A 35 6.33 3.23 -16.15
N ILE A 36 5.19 3.76 -15.71
CA ILE A 36 4.11 4.22 -16.59
C ILE A 36 4.62 5.31 -17.54
N ALA A 37 5.37 6.28 -17.03
CA ALA A 37 5.98 7.32 -17.86
C ALA A 37 6.89 6.74 -18.95
N LYS A 38 7.69 5.71 -18.63
CA LYS A 38 8.53 5.03 -19.62
C LYS A 38 7.72 4.26 -20.68
N VAL A 39 6.57 3.71 -20.30
CA VAL A 39 5.67 3.01 -21.24
C VAL A 39 5.00 4.01 -22.19
N GLU A 40 4.66 5.20 -21.70
CA GLU A 40 4.10 6.29 -22.51
C GLU A 40 5.07 6.76 -23.60
N ASP A 41 6.37 6.78 -23.30
CA ASP A 41 7.44 7.15 -24.24
C ASP A 41 7.98 5.97 -25.07
N ALA A 42 7.50 4.74 -24.84
CA ALA A 42 8.04 3.55 -25.49
C ALA A 42 7.52 3.36 -26.91
N ASP A 43 8.44 3.23 -27.88
CA ASP A 43 8.11 2.75 -29.23
C ASP A 43 7.97 1.22 -29.22
N ILE A 44 6.77 0.74 -28.90
CA ILE A 44 6.47 -0.69 -28.80
C ILE A 44 6.16 -1.24 -30.21
N PRO A 45 6.93 -2.23 -30.73
CA PRO A 45 6.64 -2.83 -32.02
C PRO A 45 5.25 -3.46 -32.05
N GLY A 46 4.50 -3.29 -33.14
CA GLY A 46 3.16 -3.88 -33.30
C GLY A 46 3.13 -5.42 -33.30
N THR A 47 4.28 -6.08 -33.34
CA THR A 47 4.45 -7.54 -33.20
C THR A 47 4.75 -7.99 -31.77
N ALA A 48 4.88 -7.06 -30.82
CA ALA A 48 5.13 -7.38 -29.42
C ALA A 48 3.93 -8.12 -28.80
N TRP A 49 4.18 -8.87 -27.73
CA TRP A 49 3.12 -9.47 -26.93
C TRP A 49 2.22 -8.37 -26.38
N ALA A 50 0.94 -8.70 -26.12
CA ALA A 50 0.00 -7.74 -25.55
C ALA A 50 0.53 -7.22 -24.20
N VAL A 51 0.94 -5.95 -24.19
CA VAL A 51 1.29 -5.21 -22.98
C VAL A 51 0.14 -4.25 -22.68
N PRO A 52 -0.26 -4.07 -21.42
CA PRO A 52 -1.20 -3.02 -21.05
C PRO A 52 -0.73 -1.66 -21.56
N SER A 53 -1.65 -0.89 -22.12
CA SER A 53 -1.40 0.49 -22.53
C SER A 53 -1.05 1.38 -21.33
N ALA A 54 -0.40 2.51 -21.59
CA ALA A 54 -0.10 3.49 -20.57
C ALA A 54 -1.37 3.94 -19.82
N ASP A 55 -2.50 4.12 -20.51
CA ASP A 55 -3.77 4.52 -19.91
C ASP A 55 -4.37 3.43 -19.01
N GLU A 56 -4.27 2.16 -19.41
CA GLU A 56 -4.68 1.04 -18.54
C GLU A 56 -3.82 0.98 -17.29
N LEU A 57 -2.51 1.16 -17.40
CA LEU A 57 -1.61 1.19 -16.25
C LEU A 57 -1.88 2.40 -15.35
N LYS A 58 -2.15 3.59 -15.91
CA LYS A 58 -2.55 4.79 -15.15
C LYS A 58 -3.82 4.51 -14.33
N SER A 59 -4.84 3.95 -14.97
CA SER A 59 -6.12 3.60 -14.32
C SER A 59 -5.92 2.60 -13.17
N LEU A 60 -5.13 1.55 -13.39
CA LEU A 60 -4.81 0.56 -12.35
C LEU A 60 -4.01 1.18 -11.19
N CYS A 61 -3.04 2.04 -11.51
CA CYS A 61 -2.23 2.74 -10.51
C CYS A 61 -3.09 3.67 -9.65
N ASP A 62 -3.96 4.47 -10.26
CA ASP A 62 -4.83 5.38 -9.52
C ASP A 62 -5.85 4.62 -8.65
N LYS A 63 -6.33 3.47 -9.12
CA LYS A 63 -7.15 2.57 -8.30
C LYS A 63 -6.38 2.05 -7.08
N ALA A 64 -5.15 1.57 -7.29
CA ALA A 64 -4.30 1.07 -6.21
C ALA A 64 -4.02 2.15 -5.16
N VAL A 65 -3.70 3.39 -5.59
CA VAL A 65 -3.49 4.52 -4.67
C VAL A 65 -4.73 4.77 -3.82
N ARG A 66 -5.93 4.82 -4.42
CA ARG A 66 -7.19 5.00 -3.68
C ARG A 66 -7.44 3.90 -2.67
N GLU A 67 -7.17 2.64 -3.03
CA GLU A 67 -7.33 1.50 -2.12
C GLU A 67 -6.34 1.57 -0.96
N ILE A 68 -5.08 1.94 -1.21
CA ILE A 68 -4.06 2.15 -0.17
C ILE A 68 -4.45 3.29 0.77
N GLU A 69 -4.95 4.40 0.23
CA GLU A 69 -5.44 5.53 1.04
C GLU A 69 -6.62 5.13 1.93
N GLN A 70 -7.59 4.38 1.37
CA GLN A 70 -8.72 3.90 2.15
C GLN A 70 -8.25 2.94 3.25
N PHE A 71 -7.41 1.97 2.90
CA PHE A 71 -6.90 1.02 3.88
C PHE A 71 -6.05 1.69 4.97
N SER A 72 -5.33 2.77 4.62
CA SER A 72 -4.59 3.59 5.59
C SER A 72 -5.51 4.36 6.55
N LYS A 73 -6.71 4.75 6.11
CA LYS A 73 -7.73 5.35 7.00
C LYS A 73 -8.29 4.29 7.94
N ASP A 74 -8.70 3.14 7.40
CA ASP A 74 -9.22 2.03 8.18
C ASP A 74 -8.20 1.55 9.23
N ALA A 75 -6.91 1.53 8.86
CA ALA A 75 -5.80 1.23 9.75
C ALA A 75 -5.66 2.21 10.92
N LYS A 76 -5.93 3.50 10.72
CA LYS A 76 -5.89 4.53 11.78
C LYS A 76 -7.08 4.40 12.71
N ASP A 77 -8.26 4.12 12.18
CA ASP A 77 -9.45 3.89 12.98
C ASP A 77 -9.25 2.64 13.87
N TYR A 78 -8.66 1.58 13.30
CA TYR A 78 -8.27 0.40 14.06
C TYR A 78 -7.18 0.68 15.12
N GLU A 79 -6.24 1.60 14.86
CA GLU A 79 -5.26 2.07 15.86
C GLU A 79 -5.97 2.68 17.08
N ALA A 80 -6.96 3.54 16.85
CA ALA A 80 -7.73 4.18 17.90
C ALA A 80 -8.50 3.15 18.73
N GLU A 81 -9.11 2.15 18.08
CA GLU A 81 -9.76 1.03 18.76
C GLU A 81 -8.78 0.24 19.64
N LEU A 82 -7.61 -0.13 19.09
CA LEU A 82 -6.56 -0.84 19.84
C LEU A 82 -6.10 -0.04 21.05
N ILE A 83 -5.86 1.26 20.90
CA ILE A 83 -5.48 2.16 22.00
C ILE A 83 -6.58 2.19 23.07
N SER A 84 -7.84 2.32 22.68
CA SER A 84 -8.97 2.34 23.63
C SER A 84 -9.07 1.06 24.47
N ARG A 85 -8.67 -0.08 23.89
CA ARG A 85 -8.63 -1.40 24.53
C ARG A 85 -7.31 -1.68 25.24
N ASN A 86 -6.41 -0.70 25.32
CA ASN A 86 -5.05 -0.84 25.82
C ASN A 86 -4.30 -2.00 25.15
N TRP A 87 -4.41 -2.08 23.82
CA TRP A 87 -3.81 -3.10 22.95
C TRP A 87 -4.22 -4.54 23.25
N ARG A 88 -5.34 -4.73 23.95
CA ARG A 88 -5.95 -6.05 24.13
C ARG A 88 -6.61 -6.45 22.81
N VAL A 89 -5.95 -7.36 22.10
CA VAL A 89 -6.44 -8.04 20.90
C VAL A 89 -7.24 -9.27 21.30
#